data_AF-A0A2D6UHZ1-F1
#
_entry.id   AF-A0A2D6UHZ1-F1
#
_cell.length_a   1.000
_cell.length_b   1.000
_cell.length_c   1.000
_cell.angle_alpha   90.00
_cell.angle_beta   90.00
_cell.angle_gamma   90.00
#
_symmetry.space_group_name_H-M   'P 1'
#
loop_
_entity.id
_entity.type
_entity.pdbx_description
1 polymer ?
#
loop_
_entity_poly.entity_id
_entity_poly.type
_entity_poly.pdbx_seq_one_letter_code
_entity_poly.pdbx_strand_id
1 'polypeptide(L)'
;MILHYVTSERRDTQFWRDCANVEMPGMLRTRIEMFRQTGRCYIPEGELFSQGSWLAVMMGQGVSADQYPFFADIAKEGLLEDYMGKLLQTYEQELLQMKEHSPPQLSS
;
A
#
# COMPACT_ATOMS: atom_id res chain seq x y z
N MET A 1 2.67 12.62 1.04
CA MET A 1 2.74 13.37 -0.23
C MET A 1 4.08 13.22 -0.94
N ILE A 2 5.23 13.52 -0.32
CA ILE A 2 6.53 13.32 -0.97
C ILE A 2 6.77 11.86 -1.42
N LEU A 3 6.31 10.87 -0.63
CA LEU A 3 6.48 9.44 -0.92
C LEU A 3 6.15 9.12 -2.38
N HIS A 4 4.96 9.52 -2.88
CA HIS A 4 4.51 9.16 -4.22
C HIS A 4 5.48 9.54 -5.35
N TYR A 5 6.29 10.58 -5.14
CA TYR A 5 7.24 11.08 -6.12
C TYR A 5 8.61 10.42 -5.99
N VAL A 6 9.14 10.28 -4.77
CA VAL A 6 10.52 9.77 -4.57
C VAL A 6 10.64 8.27 -4.88
N THR A 7 9.58 7.51 -4.62
CA THR A 7 9.55 6.04 -4.85
C THR A 7 8.99 5.66 -6.21
N SER A 8 8.58 6.62 -7.04
CA SER A 8 8.17 6.29 -8.41
C SER A 8 9.34 5.70 -9.18
N GLU A 9 9.09 4.73 -10.07
CA GLU A 9 10.10 4.19 -10.99
C GLU A 9 10.26 5.02 -12.27
N ARG A 10 9.39 6.01 -12.49
CA ARG A 10 9.41 6.85 -13.69
C ARG A 10 10.70 7.65 -13.80
N ARG A 11 11.37 7.61 -14.94
CA ARG A 11 12.60 8.40 -15.23
C ARG A 11 12.56 9.10 -16.59
N ASP A 12 11.37 9.16 -17.19
CA ASP A 12 11.12 9.62 -18.56
C ASP A 12 11.34 11.12 -18.74
N THR A 13 11.09 11.93 -17.72
CA THR A 13 11.29 13.40 -17.78
C THR A 13 12.30 13.87 -16.75
N GLN A 14 12.82 15.09 -16.95
CA GLN A 14 13.75 15.70 -15.99
C GLN A 14 13.10 15.85 -14.61
N PHE A 15 11.83 16.26 -14.58
CA PHE A 15 11.04 16.33 -13.35
C PHE A 15 11.08 15.02 -12.55
N TRP A 16 10.81 13.87 -13.18
CA TRP A 16 10.79 12.58 -12.49
C TRP A 16 12.17 12.13 -12.02
N ARG A 17 13.23 12.47 -12.75
CA ARG A 17 14.62 12.22 -12.32
C ARG A 17 14.99 13.09 -11.12
N ASP A 18 14.58 14.35 -11.11
CA ASP A 18 14.83 15.26 -9.99
C ASP A 18 14.06 14.80 -8.75
N CYS A 19 12.78 14.41 -8.89
CA CYS A 19 11.98 13.85 -7.80
C CYS A 19 12.61 12.61 -7.16
N ALA A 20 13.20 11.72 -7.95
CA ALA A 20 13.89 10.53 -7.44
C ALA A 20 15.18 10.85 -6.67
N ASN A 21 15.78 12.01 -6.93
CA ASN A 21 17.01 12.48 -6.27
C ASN A 21 16.74 13.36 -5.06
N VAL A 22 15.48 13.72 -4.77
CA VAL A 22 15.13 14.50 -3.57
C VAL A 22 15.53 13.72 -2.33
N GLU A 23 16.27 14.37 -1.43
CA GLU A 23 16.65 13.76 -0.17
C GLU A 23 15.39 13.44 0.64
N MET A 24 15.23 12.15 0.93
CA MET A 24 14.08 11.66 1.65
C MET A 24 14.18 12.07 3.13
N PRO A 25 13.11 12.62 3.74
CA PRO A 25 13.09 12.91 5.17
C PRO A 25 13.43 11.64 5.97
N GLY A 26 14.28 11.78 7.00
CA GLY A 26 14.78 10.63 7.78
C GLY A 26 13.66 9.70 8.29
N MET A 27 12.56 10.27 8.79
CA MET A 27 11.41 9.49 9.27
C MET A 27 10.74 8.65 8.17
N LEU A 28 10.69 9.15 6.94
CA LEU A 28 10.13 8.41 5.80
C LEU A 28 11.06 7.27 5.38
N ARG A 29 12.38 7.53 5.36
CA ARG A 29 13.40 6.51 5.08
C ARG A 29 13.32 5.36 6.08
N THR A 30 13.33 5.69 7.38
CA THR A 30 13.22 4.70 8.45
C THR A 30 11.95 3.87 8.33
N ARG A 31 10.83 4.48 7.92
CA ARG A 31 9.56 3.75 7.73
C ARG A 31 9.65 2.76 6.57
N ILE A 32 10.22 3.15 5.44
CA ILE A 32 10.41 2.26 4.28
C ILE A 32 11.37 1.12 4.64
N GLU A 33 12.47 1.42 5.33
CA GLU A 33 13.43 0.40 5.77
C GLU A 33 12.81 -0.59 6.76
N MET A 34 12.03 -0.11 7.73
CA MET A 34 11.28 -0.97 8.65
C MET A 34 10.29 -1.87 7.91
N PHE A 35 9.56 -1.32 6.93
CA PHE A 35 8.65 -2.10 6.13
C PHE A 35 9.39 -3.17 5.31
N ARG A 36 10.50 -2.81 4.66
CA ARG A 36 11.34 -3.76 3.93
C ARG A 36 11.82 -4.90 4.82
N GLN A 37 12.31 -4.59 6.02
CA GLN A 37 12.88 -5.61 6.91
C GLN A 37 11.84 -6.50 7.61
N THR A 38 10.61 -6.01 7.84
CA THR A 38 9.67 -6.68 8.75
C THR A 38 8.29 -6.94 8.16
N GLY A 39 7.97 -6.34 7.01
CA GLY A 39 6.62 -6.30 6.44
C GLY A 39 5.63 -5.47 7.26
N ARG A 40 6.08 -4.69 8.25
CA ARG A 40 5.22 -3.91 9.14
C ARG A 40 5.36 -2.41 8.92
N CYS A 41 4.24 -1.70 9.03
CA CYS A 41 4.21 -0.24 9.07
C CYS A 41 3.74 0.24 10.44
N TYR A 42 4.59 1.01 11.12
CA TYR A 42 4.23 1.71 12.34
C TYR A 42 3.67 3.09 12.02
N ILE A 43 2.47 3.36 12.54
CA ILE A 43 1.74 4.61 12.35
C ILE A 43 1.68 5.33 13.70
N PRO A 44 2.41 6.45 13.88
CA PRO A 44 2.35 7.21 15.12
C PRO A 44 0.99 7.88 15.29
N GLU A 45 0.64 8.23 16.54
CA GLU A 45 -0.57 8.99 16.82
C GLU A 45 -0.55 10.35 16.09
N GLY A 46 -1.68 10.72 15.51
CA GLY A 46 -1.82 11.96 14.72
C GLY A 46 -1.39 11.86 13.25
N GLU A 47 -0.99 10.68 12.76
CA GLU A 47 -0.72 10.48 11.33
C GLU A 47 -2.02 10.57 10.51
N LEU A 48 -1.97 11.32 9.40
CA LEU A 48 -3.12 11.53 8.51
C LEU A 48 -3.47 10.31 7.66
N PHE A 49 -2.47 9.47 7.35
CA PHE A 49 -2.65 8.27 6.53
C PHE A 49 -2.81 7.03 7.41
N SER A 50 -3.83 6.24 7.11
CA SER A 50 -4.01 4.94 7.74
C SER A 50 -2.89 3.97 7.37
N GLN A 51 -2.69 2.94 8.20
CA GLN A 51 -1.74 1.87 7.91
C GLN A 51 -2.00 1.23 6.53
N GLY A 52 -3.26 0.98 6.19
CA GLY A 52 -3.65 0.42 4.89
C GLY A 52 -3.25 1.32 3.71
N SER A 53 -3.34 2.65 3.88
CA SER A 53 -2.90 3.60 2.85
C SER A 53 -1.40 3.53 2.62
N TRP A 54 -0.61 3.47 3.70
CA TRP A 54 0.84 3.32 3.61
C TRP A 54 1.25 2.02 2.93
N LEU A 55 0.61 0.90 3.31
CA LEU A 55 0.85 -0.40 2.70
C LEU A 55 0.51 -0.38 1.20
N ALA A 56 -0.65 0.16 0.82
CA ALA A 56 -1.07 0.25 -0.57
C ALA A 56 -0.08 1.06 -1.42
N VAL A 57 0.44 2.18 -0.90
CA VAL A 57 1.42 3.00 -1.62
C VAL A 57 2.77 2.31 -1.70
N MET A 58 3.28 1.73 -0.61
CA MET A 58 4.56 1.02 -0.63
C MET A 58 4.54 -0.16 -1.61
N MET A 59 3.55 -1.04 -1.49
CA MET A 59 3.42 -2.18 -2.39
C MET A 59 3.11 -1.76 -3.83
N GLY A 60 2.23 -0.78 -4.02
CA GLY A 60 1.87 -0.26 -5.35
C GLY A 60 3.01 0.46 -6.06
N GLN A 61 4.07 0.84 -5.35
CA GLN A 61 5.27 1.48 -5.89
C GLN A 61 6.50 0.56 -5.91
N GLY A 62 6.29 -0.75 -5.80
CA GLY A 62 7.36 -1.74 -5.93
C GLY A 62 8.23 -1.89 -4.68
N VAL A 63 7.84 -1.32 -3.54
CA VAL A 63 8.50 -1.62 -2.26
C VAL A 63 7.96 -2.97 -1.77
N SER A 64 8.81 -4.00 -1.84
CA SER A 64 8.53 -5.32 -1.27
C SER A 64 9.13 -5.45 0.13
N ALA A 65 8.46 -6.23 0.98
CA ALA A 65 9.04 -6.69 2.24
C ALA A 65 9.91 -7.93 1.97
N ASP A 66 11.11 -7.94 2.55
CA ASP A 66 12.04 -9.06 2.48
C ASP A 66 11.62 -10.21 3.41
N GLN A 67 10.81 -9.89 4.43
CA GLN A 67 10.33 -10.82 5.44
C GLN A 67 8.86 -10.55 5.75
N TYR A 68 8.16 -11.60 6.20
CA TYR A 68 6.81 -11.50 6.76
C TYR A 68 6.82 -11.92 8.23
N PRO A 69 5.76 -11.63 9.01
CA PRO A 69 5.74 -11.99 10.42
C PRO A 69 5.79 -13.52 10.63
N PHE A 70 6.71 -13.99 11.49
CA PHE A 70 6.91 -15.42 11.79
C PHE A 70 5.62 -16.19 12.16
N PHE A 71 4.65 -15.53 12.80
CA PHE A 71 3.37 -16.19 13.13
C PHE A 71 2.57 -16.63 11.90
N ALA A 72 2.87 -16.10 10.71
CA ALA A 72 2.26 -16.57 9.47
C ALA A 72 2.70 -18.01 9.13
N ASP A 73 3.91 -18.42 9.51
CA ASP A 73 4.38 -19.82 9.34
C ASP A 73 3.75 -20.79 10.35
N ILE A 74 3.26 -20.26 11.46
CA ILE A 74 2.57 -21.04 12.50
C ILE A 74 1.10 -21.24 12.15
N ALA A 75 0.57 -20.49 11.17
CA ALA A 75 -0.81 -20.63 10.75
C ALA A 75 -1.06 -22.07 10.28
N LYS A 76 -2.19 -22.64 10.72
CA LYS A 76 -2.59 -23.99 10.32
C LYS A 76 -2.68 -24.06 8.79
N GLU A 77 -2.20 -25.17 8.21
CA GLU A 77 -2.33 -25.44 6.79
C GLU A 77 -3.78 -25.27 6.31
N GLY A 78 -3.97 -24.57 5.19
CA GLY A 78 -5.28 -24.21 4.64
C GLY A 78 -5.99 -23.03 5.32
N LEU A 79 -5.57 -22.57 6.51
CA LEU A 79 -6.24 -21.45 7.20
C LEU A 79 -6.16 -20.14 6.42
N LEU A 80 -4.99 -19.86 5.83
CA LEU A 80 -4.78 -18.65 5.03
C LEU A 80 -5.64 -18.68 3.76
N GLU A 81 -5.67 -19.82 3.06
CA GLU A 81 -6.45 -20.02 1.84
C GLU A 81 -7.94 -19.87 2.13
N ASP A 82 -8.44 -20.51 3.19
CA ASP A 82 -9.83 -20.40 3.64
C ASP A 82 -10.19 -18.95 3.99
N TYR A 83 -9.30 -18.25 4.69
CA TYR A 83 -9.54 -16.87 5.10
C TYR A 83 -9.57 -15.92 3.90
N MET A 84 -8.62 -16.05 2.97
CA MET A 84 -8.58 -15.26 1.74
C MET A 84 -9.78 -15.57 0.84
N GLY A 85 -10.16 -16.84 0.72
CA GLY A 85 -11.35 -17.25 -0.04
C GLY A 85 -12.63 -16.63 0.50
N LYS A 86 -12.81 -16.64 1.83
CA LYS A 86 -13.97 -15.99 2.48
C LYS A 86 -14.00 -14.49 2.24
N LEU A 87 -12.85 -13.81 2.35
CA LEU A 87 -12.77 -12.37 2.11
C LEU A 87 -13.14 -12.02 0.66
N LEU A 88 -12.58 -12.74 -0.32
CA LEU A 88 -12.93 -12.55 -1.73
C LEU A 88 -14.43 -12.77 -1.98
N GLN A 89 -15.00 -13.83 -1.41
CA GLN A 89 -16.42 -14.11 -1.53
C GLN A 89 -17.28 -12.98 -0.93
N THR A 90 -16.90 -12.43 0.22
CA THR A 90 -17.61 -11.27 0.81
C THR A 90 -17.57 -10.06 -0.12
N TYR A 91 -16.41 -9.72 -0.68
CA TYR A 91 -16.30 -8.60 -1.62
C TYR A 91 -17.14 -8.81 -2.88
N GLU A 92 -17.13 -10.02 -3.45
CA GLU A 92 -17.97 -10.35 -4.62
C GLU A 92 -19.46 -10.16 -4.33
N GLN A 93 -19.93 -10.62 -3.16
CA GLN A 93 -21.32 -10.44 -2.76
C GLN A 93 -21.69 -8.96 -2.56
N GLU A 94 -20.80 -8.16 -1.96
CA GLU A 94 -21.02 -6.73 -1.79
C GLU A 94 -21.08 -6.00 -3.14
N LEU A 95 -20.18 -6.33 -4.07
CA LEU A 95 -20.15 -5.75 -5.41
C LEU A 95 -21.45 -5.99 -6.18
N LEU A 96 -22.10 -7.15 -6.01
CA LEU A 96 -23.40 -7.45 -6.63
C LEU A 96 -24.53 -6.56 -6.10
N GLN A 97 -24.41 -6.04 -4.88
CA GLN A 97 -25.41 -5.17 -4.25
C GLN A 97 -25.13 -3.68 -4.47
N MET A 98 -23.93 -3.33 -4.93
CA MET A 98 -23.57 -1.95 -5.22
C MET A 98 -24.28 -1.46 -6.47
N LYS A 99 -24.95 -0.32 -6.36
CA LYS A 99 -25.48 0.38 -7.53
C LYS A 99 -24.32 0.94 -8.35
N GLU A 100 -24.43 0.82 -9.66
CA GLU A 100 -23.47 1.42 -10.58
C GLU A 100 -23.41 2.94 -10.35
N HIS A 101 -22.21 3.47 -10.14
CA HIS A 101 -22.02 4.91 -10.00
C HIS A 101 -22.24 5.57 -11.36
N SER A 102 -23.33 6.31 -11.52
CA SER A 102 -23.51 7.18 -12.69
C SER A 102 -22.48 8.30 -12.65
N PRO A 103 -21.71 8.53 -13.73
CA PRO A 103 -20.70 9.58 -13.76
C PRO A 103 -21.37 10.96 -13.58
N PRO A 104 -20.68 11.94 -12.96
CA PRO A 104 -21.21 13.28 -12.77
C PRO A 104 -21.53 13.90 -14.14
N GLN A 105 -22.78 14.37 -14.31
CA GLN A 105 -23.16 15.15 -15.48
C GLN A 105 -22.43 16.49 -15.40
N LEU A 106 -21.40 16.65 -16.23
CA LEU A 106 -20.72 17.93 -16.42
C LEU A 106 -21.74 18.90 -17.05
N SER A 107 -22.21 19.86 -16.26
CA SER A 107 -22.95 21.02 -16.78
C SER A 107 -21.99 21.85 -17.64
N SER A 108 -22.26 21.89 -18.94
CA SER A 108 -21.61 22.71 -19.96
C SER A 108 -21.81 24.20 -19.71
#